data_AF-A0A9P8KU66-F1
#
_entry.id   AF-A0A9P8KU66-F1
#
_cell.length_a   1.000
_cell.length_b   1.000
_cell.length_c   1.000
_cell.angle_alpha   90.00
_cell.angle_beta   90.00
_cell.angle_gamma   90.00
#
_symmetry.space_group_name_H-M   'P 1'
#
loop_
_entity.id
_entity.type
_entity.pdbx_description
1 polymer ?
#
loop_
_entity_poly.entity_id
_entity_poly.type
_entity_poly.pdbx_seq_one_letter_code
_entity_poly.pdbx_strand_id
1 'polypeptide(L)'
;MNAIEQAFSASINTMDPDQVNASLDSQKRWPKHKDTALCSYIMSTIQAPEGSLSIQESTIPDAGSGLFIKRDVAEGELIFTSVPLVLCAEVGQGMEACDFCFQQRRRVFHPVEDRFLQPGEVLPPLHICNGCRMYQYCSKSCWQRAWDTGHLYECGLLAGASTDVETRTLYRLLILMRKKVLLAQQVKALARLEHEVANFERRTKKSWPRIISIAREAKERTKSELSIGEILMLYGIIRCNSLPVDQTYRNAPLGNALDFGGALINHCCDPNVVIVFNSTQVQVRALRKLKAGEELLHCYRDIAYDFTFRNPRIAARYQFRCQCDRCREESDRHYKEAKNESDVLPLILSTQAALFDVIDVSKKQAFVTPTAFNVELQLGKVNHILKTGYAGGPWPNSLEPLPTVLKALAALCERQGDLINSIKIRIKALAFTKWRKGLPWSEDLIDFVLSLSTLTMFPSHPSLRDTSLPKHKEFQDIFIGHLHILHGILLNFYGPQGRTTGIVHTFLQQEKGNYNGPVPGTRAFRRRFKASQENVLKWAGVDQELWTVE
;
A
#
# COMPACT_ATOMS: atom_id res chain seq x y z
N MET A 1 -1.09 2.22 38.88
CA MET A 1 -1.16 1.49 37.60
C MET A 1 -1.67 0.08 37.86
N ASN A 2 -2.41 -0.51 36.93
CA ASN A 2 -2.68 -1.95 36.99
C ASN A 2 -1.43 -2.76 36.53
N ALA A 3 -1.40 -4.08 36.78
CA ALA A 3 -0.24 -4.93 36.47
C ALA A 3 0.21 -4.91 34.99
N ILE A 4 -0.71 -4.76 34.04
CA ILE A 4 -0.41 -4.68 32.60
C ILE A 4 0.23 -3.32 32.26
N GLU A 5 -0.32 -2.22 32.80
CA GLU A 5 0.28 -0.89 32.63
C GLU A 5 1.67 -0.82 33.30
N GLN A 6 1.85 -1.43 34.48
CA GLN A 6 3.15 -1.55 35.14
C GLN A 6 4.15 -2.36 34.30
N ALA A 7 3.72 -3.46 33.68
CA ALA A 7 4.59 -4.27 32.83
C ALA A 7 5.09 -3.50 31.60
N PHE A 8 4.23 -2.68 30.99
CA PHE A 8 4.63 -1.78 29.89
C PHE A 8 5.62 -0.72 30.38
N SER A 9 5.26 0.00 31.45
CA SER A 9 6.09 1.04 32.08
C SER A 9 7.51 0.55 32.40
N ALA A 10 7.62 -0.61 33.05
CA ALA A 10 8.90 -1.20 33.44
C ALA A 10 9.75 -1.73 32.26
N SER A 11 9.15 -1.88 31.08
CA SER A 11 9.82 -2.48 29.91
C SER A 11 10.09 -1.48 28.79
N ILE A 12 9.64 -0.23 28.95
CA ILE A 12 9.80 0.78 27.92
C ILE A 12 11.27 1.08 27.72
N ASN A 13 11.71 1.04 26.46
CA ASN A 13 13.07 1.42 26.13
C ASN A 13 13.22 2.92 26.36
N THR A 14 14.06 3.35 27.29
CA THR A 14 14.52 4.73 27.35
C THR A 14 15.83 4.80 26.58
N MET A 15 15.85 5.53 25.46
CA MET A 15 17.10 5.79 24.74
C MET A 15 18.11 6.48 25.67
N ASP A 16 19.38 6.19 25.44
CA ASP A 16 20.49 6.90 26.07
C ASP A 16 20.37 8.42 25.74
N PRO A 17 20.34 9.31 26.74
CA PRO A 17 20.27 10.76 26.53
C PRO A 17 21.32 11.30 25.55
N ASP A 18 22.50 10.67 25.46
CA ASP A 18 23.59 11.11 24.58
C ASP A 18 23.31 10.82 23.09
N GLN A 19 22.42 9.87 22.78
CA GLN A 19 22.00 9.57 21.40
C GLN A 19 20.91 10.50 20.87
N VAL A 20 20.25 11.25 21.75
CA VAL A 20 19.18 12.19 21.39
C VAL A 20 19.71 13.32 20.50
N ASN A 21 21.02 13.59 20.45
CA ASN A 21 21.59 14.65 19.61
C ASN A 21 22.25 14.14 18.31
N ALA A 22 22.27 12.83 18.05
CA ALA A 22 22.91 12.27 16.86
C ALA A 22 22.16 12.61 15.55
N SER A 23 22.91 12.75 14.45
CA SER A 23 22.35 12.88 13.09
C SER A 23 21.53 11.64 12.74
N LEU A 24 20.52 11.77 11.87
CA LEU A 24 19.73 10.63 11.35
C LEU A 24 20.60 9.53 10.73
N ASP A 25 21.80 9.89 10.31
CA ASP A 25 22.77 8.99 9.68
C ASP A 25 23.65 8.24 10.71
N SER A 26 23.38 8.38 12.02
CA SER A 26 24.29 7.90 13.09
C SER A 26 23.58 7.43 14.38
N GLN A 27 22.28 7.15 14.33
CA GLN A 27 21.50 6.77 15.52
C GLN A 27 21.52 5.26 15.74
N LYS A 28 22.06 4.81 16.88
CA LYS A 28 22.10 3.39 17.24
C LYS A 28 20.74 2.93 17.77
N ARG A 29 20.09 2.02 17.05
CA ARG A 29 18.83 1.41 17.48
C ARG A 29 19.05 0.36 18.57
N TRP A 30 18.04 0.15 19.41
CA TRP A 30 18.09 -0.87 20.46
C TRP A 30 18.33 -2.27 19.87
N PRO A 31 19.33 -3.04 20.36
CA PRO A 31 19.70 -4.34 19.82
C PRO A 31 18.75 -5.44 20.32
N LYS A 32 17.51 -5.46 19.80
CA LYS A 32 16.47 -6.45 20.13
C LYS A 32 16.96 -7.89 19.99
N HIS A 33 17.82 -8.16 19.02
CA HIS A 33 18.44 -9.47 18.78
C HIS A 33 19.27 -10.02 19.96
N LYS A 34 19.67 -9.17 20.93
CA LYS A 34 20.38 -9.59 22.15
C LYS A 34 19.45 -10.03 23.28
N ASP A 35 18.16 -9.70 23.21
CA ASP A 35 17.15 -10.11 24.19
C ASP A 35 16.52 -11.44 23.71
N THR A 36 17.05 -12.55 24.21
CA THR A 36 16.62 -13.90 23.84
C THR A 36 15.16 -14.15 24.21
N ALA A 37 14.68 -13.66 25.36
CA ALA A 37 13.30 -13.84 25.80
C ALA A 37 12.32 -13.07 24.90
N LEU A 38 12.66 -11.83 24.52
CA LEU A 38 11.89 -11.06 23.55
C LEU A 38 11.87 -11.73 22.18
N CYS A 39 13.04 -12.19 21.70
CA CYS A 39 13.15 -12.85 20.40
C CYS A 39 12.30 -14.13 20.35
N SER A 40 12.42 -15.00 21.36
CA SER A 40 11.60 -16.22 21.46
C SER A 40 10.11 -15.90 21.48
N TYR A 41 9.71 -14.83 22.19
CA TYR A 41 8.32 -14.42 22.19
C TYR A 41 7.84 -13.94 20.82
N ILE A 42 8.57 -13.01 20.17
CA ILE A 42 8.17 -12.53 18.84
C ILE A 42 8.09 -13.69 17.84
N MET A 43 9.07 -14.60 17.85
CA MET A 43 9.06 -15.80 17.02
C MET A 43 7.83 -16.69 17.28
N SER A 44 7.37 -16.79 18.54
CA SER A 44 6.14 -17.54 18.88
C SER A 44 4.85 -16.92 18.32
N THR A 45 4.87 -15.63 17.96
CA THR A 45 3.73 -14.94 17.32
C THR A 45 3.68 -15.14 15.80
N ILE A 46 4.71 -15.75 15.23
CA ILE A 46 4.88 -15.98 13.80
C ILE A 46 4.67 -17.47 13.50
N GLN A 47 3.83 -17.75 12.51
CA GLN A 47 3.66 -19.09 11.95
C GLN A 47 4.54 -19.25 10.71
N ALA A 48 5.62 -20.00 10.86
CA ALA A 48 6.58 -20.34 9.81
C ALA A 48 7.08 -21.79 9.99
N PRO A 49 7.69 -22.41 8.97
CA PRO A 49 8.38 -23.70 9.16
C PRO A 49 9.43 -23.60 10.29
N GLU A 50 9.53 -24.63 11.11
CA GLU A 50 10.44 -24.63 12.27
C GLU A 50 11.89 -24.38 11.84
N GLY A 51 12.60 -23.53 12.59
CA GLY A 51 13.99 -23.16 12.30
C GLY A 51 14.20 -22.36 11.02
N SER A 52 13.15 -21.97 10.29
CA SER A 52 13.28 -21.27 9.01
C SER A 52 13.58 -19.77 9.13
N LEU A 53 13.41 -19.18 10.32
CA LEU A 53 13.56 -17.76 10.58
C LEU A 53 14.39 -17.51 11.84
N SER A 54 15.02 -16.34 11.89
CA SER A 54 15.79 -15.89 13.05
C SER A 54 15.85 -14.37 13.15
N ILE A 55 15.97 -13.86 14.37
CA ILE A 55 16.19 -12.44 14.63
C ILE A 55 17.69 -12.24 14.88
N GLN A 56 18.33 -11.35 14.12
CA GLN A 56 19.77 -11.08 14.20
C GLN A 56 20.03 -9.57 14.08
N GLU A 57 21.29 -9.16 14.23
CA GLU A 57 21.71 -7.80 13.87
C GLU A 57 21.47 -7.57 12.37
N SER A 58 20.92 -6.40 12.03
CA SER A 58 20.62 -6.07 10.63
C SER A 58 21.90 -5.91 9.81
N THR A 59 21.83 -6.28 8.54
CA THR A 59 22.88 -6.01 7.55
C THR A 59 22.90 -4.54 7.12
N ILE A 60 21.83 -3.80 7.39
CA ILE A 60 21.77 -2.36 7.17
C ILE A 60 22.44 -1.65 8.35
N PRO A 61 23.49 -0.83 8.12
CA PRO A 61 24.16 -0.10 9.19
C PRO A 61 23.17 0.69 10.05
N ASP A 62 23.33 0.58 11.38
CA ASP A 62 22.53 1.28 12.39
C ASP A 62 21.02 0.96 12.41
N ALA A 63 20.53 0.04 11.56
CA ALA A 63 19.12 -0.40 11.56
C ALA A 63 18.77 -1.29 12.77
N GLY A 64 19.76 -1.70 13.56
CA GLY A 64 19.56 -2.46 14.79
C GLY A 64 19.32 -3.93 14.51
N SER A 65 18.08 -4.40 14.65
CA SER A 65 17.75 -5.83 14.47
C SER A 65 16.91 -6.05 13.23
N GLY A 66 17.07 -7.21 12.59
CA GLY A 66 16.33 -7.63 11.42
C GLY A 66 15.85 -9.08 11.53
N LEU A 67 14.91 -9.45 10.65
CA LEU A 67 14.43 -10.82 10.50
C LEU A 67 15.11 -11.48 9.30
N PHE A 68 15.61 -12.70 9.47
CA PHE A 68 16.43 -13.40 8.48
C PHE A 68 15.85 -14.76 8.14
N ILE A 69 15.94 -15.15 6.86
CA ILE A 69 15.61 -16.50 6.40
C ILE A 69 16.78 -17.46 6.63
N LYS A 70 16.51 -18.70 7.03
CA LYS A 70 17.51 -19.75 7.31
C LYS A 70 17.50 -20.89 6.28
N ARG A 71 16.72 -20.73 5.22
CA ARG A 71 16.58 -21.68 4.10
C ARG A 71 16.44 -20.93 2.78
N ASP A 72 16.63 -21.64 1.68
CA ASP A 72 16.27 -21.14 0.37
C ASP A 72 14.74 -21.04 0.23
N VAL A 73 14.28 -20.01 -0.47
CA VAL A 73 12.85 -19.70 -0.68
C VAL A 73 12.64 -19.35 -2.15
N ALA A 74 11.58 -19.90 -2.75
CA ALA A 74 11.20 -19.60 -4.13
C ALA A 74 10.48 -18.23 -4.24
N GLU A 75 10.48 -17.65 -5.43
CA GLU A 75 9.68 -16.45 -5.71
C GLU A 75 8.19 -16.73 -5.51
N GLY A 76 7.46 -15.80 -4.87
CA GLY A 76 6.03 -15.92 -4.54
C GLY A 76 5.72 -16.81 -3.32
N GLU A 77 6.71 -17.51 -2.78
CA GLU A 77 6.52 -18.42 -1.66
C GLU A 77 6.12 -17.68 -0.38
N LEU A 78 5.20 -18.28 0.39
CA LEU A 78 4.81 -17.82 1.70
C LEU A 78 5.92 -18.13 2.71
N ILE A 79 6.50 -17.08 3.30
CA ILE A 79 7.56 -17.20 4.30
C ILE A 79 6.95 -17.44 5.66
N PHE A 80 6.03 -16.56 6.07
CA PHE A 80 5.32 -16.70 7.33
C PHE A 80 3.97 -15.98 7.33
N THR A 81 3.13 -16.33 8.31
CA THR A 81 1.93 -15.58 8.67
C THR A 81 1.96 -15.15 10.13
N SER A 82 1.21 -14.11 10.46
CA SER A 82 1.02 -13.66 11.84
C SER A 82 -0.34 -12.98 12.03
N VAL A 83 -0.79 -12.92 13.28
CA VAL A 83 -1.98 -12.16 13.66
C VAL A 83 -1.52 -10.89 14.37
N PRO A 84 -1.86 -9.70 13.85
CA PRO A 84 -1.47 -8.45 14.49
C PRO A 84 -1.98 -8.36 15.93
N LEU A 85 -1.18 -7.74 16.80
CA LEU A 85 -1.57 -7.42 18.19
C LEU A 85 -2.82 -6.53 18.21
N VAL A 86 -2.84 -5.53 17.34
CA VAL A 86 -3.96 -4.61 17.16
C VAL A 86 -4.11 -4.28 15.69
N LEU A 87 -5.36 -4.30 15.22
CA LEU A 87 -5.79 -3.73 13.95
C LEU A 87 -6.67 -2.52 14.26
N CYS A 88 -6.63 -1.46 13.46
CA CYS A 88 -7.58 -0.35 13.55
C CYS A 88 -7.92 0.14 12.14
N ALA A 89 -9.20 0.06 11.76
CA ALA A 89 -9.66 0.50 10.44
C ALA A 89 -9.75 2.02 10.34
N GLU A 90 -9.64 2.59 9.15
CA GLU A 90 -9.92 3.99 8.87
C GLU A 90 -11.44 4.23 8.80
N VAL A 91 -11.91 5.36 9.35
CA VAL A 91 -13.35 5.65 9.48
C VAL A 91 -13.68 7.06 9.01
N GLY A 92 -14.91 7.27 8.54
CA GLY A 92 -15.41 8.60 8.14
C GLY A 92 -16.05 8.65 6.75
N GLN A 93 -16.38 9.88 6.30
CA GLN A 93 -17.08 10.13 5.03
C GLN A 93 -16.18 9.79 3.83
N GLY A 94 -16.27 8.56 3.34
CA GLY A 94 -15.62 8.11 2.11
C GLY A 94 -14.94 6.75 2.19
N MET A 95 -14.72 6.22 3.40
CA MET A 95 -14.12 4.89 3.60
C MET A 95 -15.22 3.84 3.76
N GLU A 96 -15.20 2.81 2.91
CA GLU A 96 -16.22 1.76 2.84
C GLU A 96 -15.60 0.37 3.02
N ALA A 97 -14.74 0.22 4.03
CA ALA A 97 -14.26 -1.09 4.47
C ALA A 97 -15.01 -1.52 5.73
N CYS A 98 -15.09 -2.84 5.95
CA CYS A 98 -15.54 -3.38 7.23
C CYS A 98 -14.50 -3.11 8.32
N ASP A 99 -14.90 -2.55 9.46
CA ASP A 99 -14.00 -2.26 10.60
C ASP A 99 -13.37 -3.50 11.26
N PHE A 100 -13.90 -4.69 10.96
CA PHE A 100 -13.39 -5.96 11.48
C PHE A 100 -12.49 -6.67 10.47
N CYS A 101 -13.04 -7.04 9.31
CA CYS A 101 -12.34 -7.88 8.34
C CYS A 101 -11.63 -7.10 7.21
N PHE A 102 -11.73 -5.77 7.23
CA PHE A 102 -11.15 -4.85 6.25
C PHE A 102 -11.66 -5.04 4.82
N GLN A 103 -12.68 -5.87 4.61
CA GLN A 103 -13.28 -6.09 3.29
C GLN A 103 -13.81 -4.77 2.72
N GLN A 104 -13.21 -4.34 1.61
CA GLN A 104 -13.58 -3.11 0.91
C GLN A 104 -14.85 -3.29 0.07
N ARG A 105 -15.54 -2.17 -0.19
CA ARG A 105 -16.77 -2.10 -0.99
C ARG A 105 -16.65 -1.31 -2.29
N ARG A 106 -15.74 -0.34 -2.39
CA ARG A 106 -15.52 0.48 -3.61
C ARG A 106 -14.52 -0.14 -4.61
N ARG A 107 -14.45 -1.46 -4.66
CA ARG A 107 -13.55 -2.16 -5.59
C ARG A 107 -14.33 -2.76 -6.73
N VAL A 108 -13.57 -3.18 -7.73
CA VAL A 108 -14.05 -4.05 -8.79
C VAL A 108 -14.45 -5.44 -8.30
N PHE A 109 -14.19 -5.80 -7.04
CA PHE A 109 -14.58 -7.07 -6.45
C PHE A 109 -15.82 -6.92 -5.58
N HIS A 110 -16.73 -7.88 -5.71
CA HIS A 110 -17.93 -7.91 -4.89
C HIS A 110 -17.56 -8.14 -3.41
N PRO A 111 -18.16 -7.38 -2.47
CA PRO A 111 -17.72 -7.37 -1.06
C PRO A 111 -18.12 -8.61 -0.27
N VAL A 112 -19.03 -9.44 -0.79
CA VAL A 112 -19.52 -10.65 -0.12
C VAL A 112 -19.22 -11.88 -0.96
N GLU A 113 -19.72 -11.92 -2.18
CA GLU A 113 -19.45 -12.97 -3.17
C GLU A 113 -18.05 -12.86 -3.81
N ASP A 114 -17.47 -14.02 -4.15
CA ASP A 114 -16.15 -14.13 -4.76
C ASP A 114 -16.23 -13.96 -6.29
N ARG A 115 -16.56 -12.74 -6.73
CA ARG A 115 -16.60 -12.34 -8.14
C ARG A 115 -16.29 -10.86 -8.34
N PHE A 116 -16.15 -10.43 -9.59
CA PHE A 116 -16.15 -9.01 -9.93
C PHE A 116 -17.55 -8.39 -9.74
N LEU A 117 -17.58 -7.09 -9.42
CA LEU A 117 -18.79 -6.28 -9.42
C LEU A 117 -19.30 -6.10 -10.84
N GLN A 118 -20.62 -6.18 -10.99
CA GLN A 118 -21.27 -5.86 -12.25
C GLN A 118 -21.58 -4.35 -12.33
N PRO A 119 -21.52 -3.74 -13.51
CA PRO A 119 -21.90 -2.33 -13.68
C PRO A 119 -23.34 -2.07 -13.20
N GLY A 120 -23.51 -1.06 -12.33
CA GLY A 120 -24.82 -0.68 -11.79
C GLY A 120 -25.34 -1.55 -10.65
N GLU A 121 -24.56 -2.53 -10.19
CA GLU A 121 -24.94 -3.42 -9.09
C GLU A 121 -25.08 -2.66 -7.76
N VAL A 122 -26.17 -2.92 -7.03
CA VAL A 122 -26.43 -2.35 -5.70
C VAL A 122 -25.72 -3.20 -4.65
N LEU A 123 -24.79 -2.58 -3.92
CA LEU A 123 -24.01 -3.28 -2.88
C LEU A 123 -24.87 -3.62 -1.64
N PRO A 124 -24.66 -4.77 -0.97
CA PRO A 124 -25.41 -5.17 0.24
C PRO A 124 -25.32 -4.13 1.35
N PRO A 125 -26.34 -3.81 2.16
CA PRO A 125 -26.24 -2.76 3.19
C PRO A 125 -25.15 -3.02 4.24
N LEU A 126 -24.64 -1.95 4.86
CA LEU A 126 -23.67 -2.03 5.97
C LEU A 126 -24.39 -2.12 7.32
N HIS A 127 -23.82 -2.88 8.25
CA HIS A 127 -24.21 -2.86 9.66
C HIS A 127 -23.46 -1.73 10.36
N ILE A 128 -24.13 -0.60 10.61
CA ILE A 128 -23.54 0.52 11.35
C ILE A 128 -23.76 0.30 12.85
N CYS A 129 -22.73 0.54 13.66
CA CYS A 129 -22.87 0.49 15.11
C CYS A 129 -23.76 1.63 15.60
N ASN A 130 -24.90 1.31 16.20
CA ASN A 130 -25.86 2.31 16.70
C ASN A 130 -25.33 3.14 17.88
N GLY A 131 -24.33 2.63 18.62
CA GLY A 131 -23.71 3.33 19.74
C GLY A 131 -22.78 4.46 19.29
N CYS A 132 -21.67 4.11 18.62
CA CYS A 132 -20.69 5.12 18.20
C CYS A 132 -21.05 5.83 16.89
N ARG A 133 -21.88 5.19 16.03
CA ARG A 133 -22.20 5.63 14.65
C ARG A 133 -20.99 5.87 13.75
N MET A 134 -19.81 5.41 14.14
CA MET A 134 -18.58 5.54 13.36
C MET A 134 -18.18 4.25 12.65
N TYR A 135 -18.37 3.10 13.30
CA TYR A 135 -17.95 1.82 12.75
C TYR A 135 -19.06 1.14 11.98
N GLN A 136 -18.67 0.45 10.91
CA GLN A 136 -19.50 -0.24 9.96
C GLN A 136 -18.95 -1.64 9.64
N TYR A 137 -19.85 -2.59 9.44
CA TYR A 137 -19.50 -4.00 9.25
C TYR A 137 -20.21 -4.58 8.04
N CYS A 138 -19.54 -5.48 7.32
CA CYS A 138 -20.12 -6.15 6.16
C CYS A 138 -21.20 -7.19 6.55
N SER A 139 -21.25 -7.60 7.82
CA SER A 139 -22.23 -8.57 8.33
C SER A 139 -22.40 -8.45 9.86
N LYS A 140 -23.53 -8.98 10.37
CA LYS A 140 -23.77 -9.13 11.82
C LYS A 140 -22.67 -9.94 12.51
N SER A 141 -22.08 -10.93 11.84
CA SER A 141 -20.96 -11.72 12.36
C SER A 141 -19.69 -10.89 12.54
N CYS A 142 -19.36 -10.02 11.58
CA CYS A 142 -18.24 -9.08 11.74
C CYS A 142 -18.48 -8.06 12.86
N TRP A 143 -19.71 -7.56 13.00
CA TRP A 143 -20.08 -6.68 14.11
C TRP A 143 -19.88 -7.37 15.47
N GLN A 144 -20.40 -8.59 15.64
CA GLN A 144 -20.30 -9.33 16.90
C GLN A 144 -18.84 -9.62 17.27
N ARG A 145 -18.03 -10.10 16.31
CA ARG A 145 -16.61 -10.37 16.56
C ARG A 145 -15.83 -9.11 16.91
N ALA A 146 -16.11 -7.98 16.27
CA ALA A 146 -15.51 -6.70 16.65
C ALA A 146 -15.91 -6.27 18.07
N TRP A 147 -17.19 -6.45 18.42
CA TRP A 147 -17.70 -6.17 19.77
C TRP A 147 -16.92 -6.93 20.82
N ASP A 148 -16.80 -8.24 20.66
CA ASP A 148 -16.18 -9.15 21.62
C ASP A 148 -14.66 -8.95 21.75
N THR A 149 -13.99 -8.52 20.67
CA THR A 149 -12.52 -8.37 20.64
C THR A 149 -12.01 -7.00 21.07
N GLY A 150 -12.88 -5.99 21.19
CA GLY A 150 -12.46 -4.68 21.68
C GLY A 150 -13.45 -3.56 21.52
N HIS A 151 -14.37 -3.64 20.54
CA HIS A 151 -15.27 -2.54 20.24
C HIS A 151 -16.18 -2.16 21.41
N LEU A 152 -16.57 -3.12 22.24
CA LEU A 152 -17.38 -2.87 23.43
C LEU A 152 -16.74 -1.84 24.38
N TYR A 153 -15.41 -1.79 24.46
CA TYR A 153 -14.68 -0.94 25.39
C TYR A 153 -14.43 0.47 24.85
N GLU A 154 -14.39 0.63 23.52
CA GLU A 154 -14.09 1.89 22.84
C GLU A 154 -15.34 2.58 22.28
N CYS A 155 -16.46 1.86 22.10
CA CYS A 155 -17.66 2.39 21.46
C CYS A 155 -18.13 3.73 22.07
N GLY A 156 -18.17 3.82 23.42
CA GLY A 156 -18.54 5.05 24.12
C GLY A 156 -17.48 6.15 24.06
N LEU A 157 -16.19 5.79 23.97
CA LEU A 157 -15.08 6.74 23.89
C LEU A 157 -15.01 7.44 22.54
N LEU A 158 -15.42 6.71 21.51
CA LEU A 158 -15.34 7.10 20.10
C LEU A 158 -16.57 7.91 19.65
N ALA A 159 -17.69 7.85 20.38
CA ALA A 159 -18.88 8.62 20.06
C ALA A 159 -18.57 10.13 20.03
N GLY A 160 -18.70 10.76 18.85
CA GLY A 160 -18.45 12.20 18.66
C GLY A 160 -16.97 12.60 18.60
N ALA A 161 -16.03 11.66 18.66
CA ALA A 161 -14.59 11.95 18.56
C ALA A 161 -14.11 11.85 17.10
N SER A 162 -13.87 12.98 16.43
CA SER A 162 -13.15 12.97 15.15
C SER A 162 -11.66 12.76 15.43
N THR A 163 -11.21 11.52 15.29
CA THR A 163 -9.82 11.12 15.57
C THR A 163 -9.26 10.29 14.43
N ASP A 164 -8.05 10.63 14.01
CA ASP A 164 -7.29 9.88 13.02
C ASP A 164 -7.01 8.44 13.50
N VAL A 165 -6.68 7.55 12.57
CA VAL A 165 -6.44 6.13 12.86
C VAL A 165 -5.33 5.90 13.91
N GLU A 166 -4.30 6.72 13.99
CA GLU A 166 -3.19 6.55 14.94
C GLU A 166 -3.67 6.88 16.37
N THR A 167 -4.43 7.96 16.52
CA THR A 167 -5.06 8.33 17.81
C THR A 167 -6.05 7.25 18.27
N ARG A 168 -6.85 6.68 17.35
CA ARG A 168 -7.76 5.57 17.70
C ARG A 168 -7.02 4.30 18.08
N THR A 169 -5.91 4.01 17.42
CA THR A 169 -5.02 2.90 17.77
C THR A 169 -4.45 3.08 19.19
N LEU A 170 -4.08 4.32 19.56
CA LEU A 170 -3.63 4.65 20.90
C LEU A 170 -4.73 4.41 21.93
N TYR A 171 -5.96 4.88 21.68
CA TYR A 171 -7.09 4.64 22.58
C TYR A 171 -7.36 3.15 22.75
N ARG A 172 -7.32 2.39 21.65
CA ARG A 172 -7.51 0.93 21.65
C ARG A 172 -6.45 0.22 22.48
N LEU A 173 -5.17 0.54 22.32
CA LEU A 173 -4.11 -0.07 23.12
C LEU A 173 -4.26 0.26 24.61
N LEU A 174 -4.46 1.53 24.96
CA LEU A 174 -4.62 1.97 26.35
C LEU A 174 -5.84 1.32 27.01
N ILE A 175 -6.98 1.21 26.32
CA ILE A 175 -8.17 0.58 26.89
C ILE A 175 -8.00 -0.93 27.04
N LEU A 176 -7.37 -1.61 26.08
CA LEU A 176 -7.10 -3.05 26.19
C LEU A 176 -6.10 -3.35 27.31
N MET A 177 -5.12 -2.48 27.56
CA MET A 177 -4.25 -2.55 28.74
C MET A 177 -5.03 -2.30 30.03
N ARG A 178 -5.88 -1.27 30.06
CA ARG A 178 -6.66 -0.89 31.24
C ARG A 178 -7.69 -1.96 31.64
N LYS A 179 -8.28 -2.60 30.64
CA LYS A 179 -9.25 -3.71 30.79
C LYS A 179 -8.59 -5.07 30.93
N LYS A 180 -7.25 -5.13 30.94
CA LYS A 180 -6.45 -6.38 31.08
C LYS A 180 -6.77 -7.43 30.01
N VAL A 181 -7.12 -6.96 28.81
CA VAL A 181 -7.32 -7.82 27.63
C VAL A 181 -5.96 -8.19 27.02
N LEU A 182 -5.00 -7.26 27.03
CA LEU A 182 -3.62 -7.57 26.65
C LEU A 182 -2.89 -8.32 27.78
N LEU A 183 -2.06 -9.27 27.38
CA LEU A 183 -1.19 -10.05 28.26
C LEU A 183 0.08 -9.27 28.60
N ALA A 184 0.67 -9.57 29.76
CA ALA A 184 1.91 -8.94 30.21
C ALA A 184 3.04 -9.10 29.18
N GLN A 185 3.17 -10.28 28.55
CA GLN A 185 4.22 -10.53 27.56
C GLN A 185 4.01 -9.74 26.27
N GLN A 186 2.75 -9.53 25.85
CA GLN A 186 2.40 -8.68 24.70
C GLN A 186 2.83 -7.24 24.94
N VAL A 187 2.51 -6.66 26.10
CA VAL A 187 2.85 -5.26 26.38
C VAL A 187 4.35 -5.07 26.64
N LYS A 188 5.04 -6.08 27.20
CA LYS A 188 6.50 -6.08 27.30
C LYS A 188 7.14 -6.03 25.91
N ALA A 189 6.70 -6.87 24.98
CA ALA A 189 7.21 -6.85 23.61
C ALA A 189 6.89 -5.55 22.87
N LEU A 190 5.67 -5.01 23.06
CA LEU A 190 5.27 -3.72 22.51
C LEU A 190 6.19 -2.59 23.00
N ALA A 191 6.49 -2.55 24.31
CA ALA A 191 7.35 -1.54 24.91
C ALA A 191 8.81 -1.57 24.41
N ARG A 192 9.22 -2.70 23.80
CA ARG A 192 10.55 -2.88 23.20
C ARG A 192 10.63 -2.46 21.72
N LEU A 193 9.51 -2.13 21.09
CA LEU A 193 9.49 -1.60 19.73
C LEU A 193 10.08 -0.19 19.66
N GLU A 194 10.52 0.20 18.47
CA GLU A 194 11.14 1.50 18.25
C GLU A 194 10.11 2.63 18.35
N HIS A 195 10.41 3.74 19.02
CA HIS A 195 9.43 4.82 19.28
C HIS A 195 9.87 6.19 18.77
N GLU A 196 11.18 6.46 18.72
CA GLU A 196 11.76 7.69 18.15
C GLU A 196 11.14 9.02 18.66
N VAL A 197 10.61 9.02 19.89
CA VAL A 197 9.80 10.15 20.40
C VAL A 197 10.61 11.45 20.45
N ALA A 198 11.90 11.36 20.79
CA ALA A 198 12.78 12.52 20.89
C ALA A 198 13.08 13.12 19.50
N ASN A 199 13.25 12.29 18.48
CA ASN A 199 13.41 12.74 17.10
C ASN A 199 12.11 13.34 16.55
N PHE A 200 10.98 12.70 16.86
CA PHE A 200 9.67 13.19 16.49
C PHE A 200 9.43 14.58 17.08
N GLU A 201 9.61 14.77 18.39
CA GLU A 201 9.52 16.07 19.06
C GLU A 201 10.41 17.14 18.39
N ARG A 202 11.69 16.82 18.17
CA ARG A 202 12.66 17.75 17.57
C ARG A 202 12.24 18.21 16.18
N ARG A 203 11.64 17.34 15.36
CA ARG A 203 11.28 17.62 13.97
C ARG A 203 9.90 18.25 13.82
N THR A 204 9.00 17.98 14.75
CA THR A 204 7.63 18.51 14.71
C THR A 204 7.37 19.56 15.78
N LYS A 205 8.36 20.37 16.15
CA LYS A 205 8.24 21.42 17.19
C LYS A 205 6.97 22.26 17.07
N LYS A 206 6.57 22.64 15.83
CA LYS A 206 5.37 23.43 15.58
C LYS A 206 4.06 22.71 15.93
N SER A 207 3.96 21.40 15.67
CA SER A 207 2.76 20.60 15.95
C SER A 207 2.86 19.77 17.24
N TRP A 208 4.01 19.74 17.91
CA TRP A 208 4.25 18.99 19.14
C TRP A 208 3.25 19.31 20.27
N PRO A 209 2.84 20.58 20.51
CA PRO A 209 1.81 20.87 21.51
C PRO A 209 0.48 20.14 21.24
N ARG A 210 0.11 19.96 19.97
CA ARG A 210 -1.08 19.18 19.59
C ARG A 210 -0.90 17.69 19.92
N ILE A 211 0.29 17.14 19.73
CA ILE A 211 0.60 15.73 20.07
C ILE A 211 0.54 15.51 21.59
N ILE A 212 1.04 16.46 22.39
CA ILE A 212 0.88 16.43 23.85
C ILE A 212 -0.60 16.46 24.24
N SER A 213 -1.41 17.28 23.57
CA SER A 213 -2.86 17.31 23.80
C SER A 213 -3.53 15.96 23.49
N ILE A 214 -3.15 15.29 22.39
CA ILE A 214 -3.64 13.94 22.06
C ILE A 214 -3.31 12.97 23.20
N ALA A 215 -2.08 12.99 23.72
CA ALA A 215 -1.67 12.11 24.82
C ALA A 215 -2.44 12.39 26.13
N ARG A 216 -2.70 13.66 26.46
CA ARG A 216 -3.49 14.06 27.63
C ARG A 216 -4.94 13.61 27.51
N GLU A 217 -5.55 13.85 26.35
CA GLU A 217 -6.91 13.42 26.06
C GLU A 217 -7.04 11.90 26.08
N ALA A 218 -6.06 11.19 25.50
CA ALA A 218 -5.98 9.73 25.55
C ALA A 218 -5.97 9.22 27.00
N LYS A 219 -5.13 9.81 27.85
CA LYS A 219 -5.03 9.47 29.27
C LYS A 219 -6.37 9.63 29.98
N GLU A 220 -7.01 10.79 29.80
CA GLU A 220 -8.27 11.13 30.46
C GLU A 220 -9.41 10.22 30.01
N ARG A 221 -9.62 10.10 28.69
CA ARG A 221 -10.70 9.29 28.11
C ARG A 221 -10.59 7.82 28.47
N THR A 222 -9.38 7.26 28.39
CA THR A 222 -9.16 5.83 28.67
C THR A 222 -8.99 5.53 30.14
N LYS A 223 -8.86 6.57 30.99
CA LYS A 223 -8.54 6.48 32.41
C LYS A 223 -7.25 5.68 32.65
N SER A 224 -6.28 5.83 31.74
CA SER A 224 -4.98 5.17 31.88
C SER A 224 -4.16 5.80 32.99
N GLU A 225 -3.44 4.95 33.73
CA GLU A 225 -2.56 5.36 34.81
C GLU A 225 -1.11 5.58 34.35
N LEU A 226 -0.79 5.33 33.08
CA LEU A 226 0.51 5.68 32.46
C LEU A 226 0.75 7.20 32.48
N SER A 227 1.99 7.61 32.64
CA SER A 227 2.41 9.01 32.53
C SER A 227 2.22 9.54 31.10
N ILE A 228 2.16 10.86 30.95
CA ILE A 228 2.07 11.49 29.62
C ILE A 228 3.29 11.13 28.74
N GLY A 229 4.49 11.02 29.34
CA GLY A 229 5.70 10.62 28.63
C GLY A 229 5.60 9.20 28.05
N GLU A 230 5.10 8.25 28.84
CA GLU A 230 4.90 6.86 28.39
C GLU A 230 3.83 6.76 27.30
N ILE A 231 2.76 7.57 27.38
CA ILE A 231 1.73 7.64 26.34
C ILE A 231 2.31 8.22 25.03
N LEU A 232 3.18 9.23 25.12
CA LEU A 232 3.89 9.78 23.96
C LEU A 232 4.84 8.75 23.33
N MET A 233 5.53 7.94 24.15
CA MET A 233 6.35 6.83 23.66
C MET A 233 5.49 5.76 22.99
N LEU A 234 4.35 5.39 23.57
CA LEU A 234 3.39 4.46 22.94
C LEU A 234 2.87 5.00 21.61
N TYR A 235 2.57 6.31 21.53
CA TYR A 235 2.20 6.94 20.27
C TYR A 235 3.34 6.91 19.24
N GLY A 236 4.59 7.11 19.68
CA GLY A 236 5.78 6.90 18.85
C GLY A 236 5.91 5.46 18.31
N ILE A 237 5.65 4.45 19.15
CA ILE A 237 5.63 3.03 18.76
C ILE A 237 4.59 2.80 17.66
N ILE A 238 3.37 3.31 17.82
CA ILE A 238 2.32 3.20 16.80
C ILE A 238 2.81 3.80 15.48
N ARG A 239 3.35 5.02 15.50
CA ARG A 239 3.79 5.70 14.28
C ARG A 239 4.92 4.97 13.57
N CYS A 240 5.89 4.44 14.32
CA CYS A 240 7.08 3.81 13.76
C CYS A 240 6.88 2.36 13.32
N ASN A 241 5.92 1.63 13.90
CA ASN A 241 5.81 0.17 13.69
C ASN A 241 4.48 -0.25 13.08
N SER A 242 3.50 0.65 12.96
CA SER A 242 2.25 0.32 12.30
C SER A 242 2.44 0.05 10.80
N LEU A 243 2.03 -1.14 10.38
CA LEU A 243 1.87 -1.51 8.98
C LEU A 243 0.57 -0.90 8.45
N PRO A 244 0.56 -0.26 7.28
CA PRO A 244 -0.68 0.12 6.64
C PRO A 244 -1.45 -1.15 6.29
N VAL A 245 -2.70 -1.26 6.75
CA VAL A 245 -3.59 -2.33 6.28
C VAL A 245 -4.02 -1.94 4.90
N ASP A 246 -3.30 -2.47 3.93
CA ASP A 246 -3.61 -2.25 2.54
C ASP A 246 -3.98 -3.57 1.90
N GLN A 247 -5.25 -3.67 1.50
CA GLN A 247 -5.66 -4.76 0.63
C GLN A 247 -5.23 -4.47 -0.80
N THR A 248 -5.17 -3.19 -1.25
CA THR A 248 -4.46 -2.81 -2.48
C THR A 248 -4.04 -1.31 -2.55
N TYR A 249 -2.77 -1.12 -2.96
CA TYR A 249 -1.91 0.07 -2.88
C TYR A 249 -2.36 1.43 -3.46
N ARG A 250 -3.58 1.57 -4.00
CA ARG A 250 -4.00 2.78 -4.75
C ARG A 250 -4.77 3.82 -3.96
N ASN A 251 -5.24 3.48 -2.76
CA ASN A 251 -6.00 4.39 -1.90
C ASN A 251 -5.23 4.70 -0.62
N ALA A 252 -5.76 5.64 0.17
CA ALA A 252 -5.35 5.74 1.57
C ALA A 252 -5.49 4.35 2.23
N PRO A 253 -4.53 3.93 3.07
CA PRO A 253 -4.62 2.67 3.79
C PRO A 253 -5.99 2.49 4.43
N LEU A 254 -6.50 1.26 4.45
CA LEU A 254 -7.77 0.94 5.11
C LEU A 254 -7.73 1.03 6.62
N GLY A 255 -6.55 1.30 7.16
CA GLY A 255 -6.26 1.35 8.57
C GLY A 255 -4.80 1.00 8.82
N ASN A 256 -4.52 0.59 10.04
CA ASN A 256 -3.19 0.17 10.45
C ASN A 256 -3.22 -1.11 11.30
N ALA A 257 -2.09 -1.80 11.31
CA ALA A 257 -1.86 -3.00 12.09
C ALA A 257 -0.55 -2.85 12.87
N LEU A 258 -0.54 -3.21 14.14
CA LEU A 258 0.69 -3.44 14.90
C LEU A 258 0.95 -4.94 14.94
N ASP A 259 1.95 -5.38 14.20
CA ASP A 259 2.35 -6.78 14.08
C ASP A 259 3.82 -6.92 14.47
N PHE A 260 4.15 -7.83 15.39
CA PHE A 260 5.51 -7.95 15.90
C PHE A 260 6.49 -8.49 14.85
N GLY A 261 6.07 -9.44 14.02
CA GLY A 261 6.92 -10.00 12.97
C GLY A 261 7.20 -8.98 11.88
N GLY A 262 6.16 -8.30 11.40
CA GLY A 262 6.29 -7.23 10.41
C GLY A 262 7.07 -6.01 10.90
N ALA A 263 6.99 -5.68 12.20
CA ALA A 263 7.79 -4.60 12.79
C ALA A 263 9.31 -4.89 12.84
N LEU A 264 9.74 -6.15 12.68
CA LEU A 264 11.16 -6.53 12.60
C LEU A 264 11.73 -6.51 11.17
N ILE A 265 10.88 -6.38 10.15
CA ILE A 265 11.32 -6.37 8.76
C ILE A 265 11.80 -4.97 8.41
N ASN A 266 13.09 -4.81 8.13
CA ASN A 266 13.69 -3.51 7.83
C ASN A 266 13.29 -2.99 6.45
N HIS A 267 13.54 -1.68 6.25
CA HIS A 267 13.22 -1.02 5.00
C HIS A 267 14.30 -1.20 3.92
N CYS A 268 13.88 -1.52 2.70
CA CYS A 268 14.65 -1.24 1.48
C CYS A 268 13.72 -0.73 0.37
N CYS A 269 14.16 0.24 -0.45
CA CYS A 269 13.39 0.67 -1.63
C CYS A 269 13.47 -0.33 -2.80
N ASP A 270 14.39 -1.29 -2.72
CA ASP A 270 14.44 -2.50 -3.55
C ASP A 270 14.26 -3.74 -2.64
N PRO A 271 13.01 -4.02 -2.22
CA PRO A 271 12.72 -5.05 -1.24
C PRO A 271 12.81 -6.46 -1.82
N ASN A 272 13.03 -7.44 -0.96
CA ASN A 272 13.01 -8.86 -1.33
C ASN A 272 11.76 -9.60 -0.81
N VAL A 273 10.96 -8.95 0.03
CA VAL A 273 9.66 -9.43 0.50
C VAL A 273 8.55 -8.38 0.39
N VAL A 274 7.33 -8.88 0.33
CA VAL A 274 6.10 -8.09 0.38
C VAL A 274 5.24 -8.54 1.55
N ILE A 275 4.65 -7.56 2.23
CA ILE A 275 3.66 -7.79 3.28
C ILE A 275 2.29 -7.58 2.65
N VAL A 276 1.44 -8.59 2.71
CA VAL A 276 0.03 -8.52 2.28
C VAL A 276 -0.90 -8.89 3.43
N PHE A 277 -2.11 -8.37 3.38
CA PHE A 277 -3.17 -8.76 4.31
C PHE A 277 -4.13 -9.73 3.62
N ASN A 278 -4.30 -10.91 4.21
CA ASN A 278 -5.40 -11.80 3.87
C ASN A 278 -6.46 -11.70 4.97
N SER A 279 -7.51 -10.91 4.69
CA SER A 279 -8.43 -10.41 5.72
C SER A 279 -7.68 -9.69 6.86
N THR A 280 -7.61 -10.28 8.05
CA THR A 280 -6.95 -9.70 9.24
C THR A 280 -5.55 -10.28 9.48
N GLN A 281 -5.15 -11.31 8.74
CA GLN A 281 -3.86 -11.98 8.91
C GLN A 281 -2.79 -11.30 8.04
N VAL A 282 -1.62 -11.09 8.61
CA VAL A 282 -0.42 -10.66 7.88
C VAL A 282 0.19 -11.88 7.19
N GLN A 283 0.54 -11.75 5.92
CA GLN A 283 1.34 -12.73 5.19
C GLN A 283 2.59 -12.05 4.62
N VAL A 284 3.73 -12.68 4.79
CA VAL A 284 5.00 -12.22 4.20
C VAL A 284 5.43 -13.20 3.13
N ARG A 285 5.60 -12.69 1.91
CA ARG A 285 5.93 -13.50 0.72
C ARG A 285 7.18 -12.99 0.03
N ALA A 286 7.92 -13.90 -0.60
CA ALA A 286 9.12 -13.56 -1.32
C ALA A 286 8.81 -12.90 -2.67
N LEU A 287 9.46 -11.78 -2.97
CA LEU A 287 9.36 -11.07 -4.27
C LEU A 287 10.30 -11.64 -5.33
N ARG A 288 11.28 -12.44 -4.90
CA ARG A 288 12.28 -13.12 -5.72
C ARG A 288 12.75 -14.36 -4.98
N LYS A 289 13.58 -15.18 -5.62
CA LYS A 289 14.30 -16.24 -4.92
C LYS A 289 15.19 -15.64 -3.80
N LEU A 290 15.16 -16.25 -2.63
CA LEU A 290 16.00 -15.89 -1.47
C LEU A 290 16.92 -17.05 -1.10
N LYS A 291 18.13 -16.73 -0.65
CA LYS A 291 19.09 -17.67 -0.09
C LYS A 291 19.04 -17.68 1.42
N ALA A 292 19.36 -18.84 2.01
CA ALA A 292 19.58 -18.94 3.44
C ALA A 292 20.60 -17.89 3.91
N GLY A 293 20.26 -17.15 4.97
CA GLY A 293 21.07 -16.07 5.51
C GLY A 293 20.72 -14.67 5.01
N GLU A 294 19.82 -14.52 4.02
CA GLU A 294 19.36 -13.19 3.61
C GLU A 294 18.45 -12.53 4.67
N GLU A 295 18.62 -11.22 4.87
CA GLU A 295 17.70 -10.39 5.65
C GLU A 295 16.41 -10.16 4.85
N LEU A 296 15.26 -10.27 5.51
CA LEU A 296 13.97 -9.93 4.93
C LEU A 296 13.79 -8.41 4.96
N LEU A 297 13.56 -7.82 3.79
CA LEU A 297 13.48 -6.38 3.58
C LEU A 297 12.22 -6.00 2.81
N HIS A 298 11.50 -5.00 3.31
CA HIS A 298 10.24 -4.52 2.75
C HIS A 298 10.28 -3.02 2.41
N CYS A 299 9.51 -2.58 1.43
CA CYS A 299 9.39 -1.15 1.11
C CYS A 299 8.27 -0.53 1.93
N TYR A 300 8.60 0.28 2.95
CA TYR A 300 7.63 0.91 3.85
C TYR A 300 6.72 1.96 3.18
N ARG A 301 6.98 2.24 1.90
CA ARG A 301 6.23 3.18 1.06
C ARG A 301 5.90 2.51 -0.25
N ASP A 302 5.05 3.14 -1.03
CA ASP A 302 4.78 2.68 -2.37
C ASP A 302 6.07 2.68 -3.21
N ILE A 303 6.37 1.50 -3.74
CA ILE A 303 7.58 1.18 -4.52
C ILE A 303 7.56 1.86 -5.90
N ALA A 304 6.39 2.28 -6.39
CA ALA A 304 6.22 2.94 -7.68
C ALA A 304 6.83 4.35 -7.71
N TYR A 305 6.78 5.07 -6.59
CA TYR A 305 7.31 6.43 -6.51
C TYR A 305 8.84 6.47 -6.57
N ASP A 306 9.41 7.67 -6.73
CA ASP A 306 10.86 7.89 -6.70
C ASP A 306 11.37 8.20 -5.27
N PHE A 307 12.66 8.52 -5.17
CA PHE A 307 13.30 8.94 -3.92
C PHE A 307 12.77 10.27 -3.36
N THR A 308 12.37 11.24 -4.20
CA THR A 308 11.85 12.55 -3.77
C THR A 308 10.53 12.40 -3.02
N PHE A 309 9.75 11.38 -3.36
CA PHE A 309 8.55 11.01 -2.62
C PHE A 309 8.82 10.12 -1.41
N ARG A 310 9.59 9.05 -1.60
CA ARG A 310 9.79 8.02 -0.57
C ARG A 310 10.60 8.53 0.62
N ASN A 311 11.79 9.06 0.37
CA ASN A 311 12.77 9.32 1.42
C ASN A 311 12.28 10.37 2.43
N PRO A 312 11.68 11.51 2.02
CA PRO A 312 11.12 12.46 2.97
C PRO A 312 10.00 11.88 3.83
N ARG A 313 9.15 11.01 3.25
CA ARG A 313 8.05 10.34 3.99
C ARG A 313 8.57 9.26 4.94
N ILE A 314 9.67 8.60 4.60
CA ILE A 314 10.35 7.66 5.50
C ILE A 314 10.94 8.44 6.67
N ALA A 315 11.69 9.51 6.40
CA ALA A 315 12.29 10.36 7.43
C ALA A 315 11.26 10.99 8.36
N ALA A 316 10.12 11.46 7.82
CA ALA A 316 9.06 12.09 8.62
C ALA A 316 8.34 11.11 9.56
N ARG A 317 8.25 9.82 9.20
CA ARG A 317 7.54 8.80 9.99
C ARG A 317 8.47 7.97 10.87
N TYR A 318 9.51 7.39 10.28
CA TYR A 318 10.38 6.38 10.91
C TYR A 318 11.71 6.94 11.43
N GLN A 319 11.94 8.24 11.24
CA GLN A 319 13.10 8.96 11.76
C GLN A 319 14.45 8.37 11.28
N PHE A 320 14.55 7.98 10.01
CA PHE A 320 15.82 7.67 9.35
C PHE A 320 15.78 8.06 7.86
N ARG A 321 16.93 8.16 7.21
CA ARG A 321 17.02 8.33 5.74
C ARG A 321 17.47 7.02 5.10
N CYS A 322 16.76 6.57 4.08
CA CYS A 322 17.17 5.39 3.33
C CYS A 322 18.37 5.71 2.45
N GLN A 323 19.41 4.87 2.50
CA GLN A 323 20.62 4.99 1.71
C GLN A 323 20.85 3.76 0.82
N CYS A 324 19.81 2.97 0.50
CA CYS A 324 19.97 1.83 -0.42
C CYS A 324 20.43 2.25 -1.82
N ASP A 325 20.93 1.30 -2.61
CA ASP A 325 21.42 1.55 -3.98
C ASP A 325 20.42 2.30 -4.84
N ARG A 326 19.15 1.87 -4.82
CA ARG A 326 18.08 2.54 -5.56
C ARG A 326 17.93 4.01 -5.20
N CYS A 327 18.00 4.36 -3.91
CA CYS A 327 17.92 5.76 -3.49
C CYS A 327 19.11 6.58 -3.97
N ARG A 328 20.33 6.01 -3.93
CA ARG A 328 21.54 6.67 -4.44
C ARG A 328 21.44 6.91 -5.94
N GLU A 329 21.11 5.88 -6.70
CA GLU A 329 20.96 5.97 -8.16
C GLU A 329 19.88 6.96 -8.59
N GLU A 330 18.72 6.95 -7.93
CA GLU A 330 17.65 7.91 -8.22
C GLU A 330 18.07 9.34 -7.87
N SER A 331 18.67 9.55 -6.70
CA SER A 331 19.19 10.87 -6.29
C SER A 331 20.22 11.39 -7.29
N ASP A 332 21.24 10.60 -7.60
CA ASP A 332 22.32 10.96 -8.54
C ASP A 332 21.77 11.31 -9.92
N ARG A 333 20.76 10.57 -10.39
CA ARG A 333 20.11 10.82 -11.68
C ARG A 333 19.50 12.22 -11.74
N HIS A 334 18.80 12.64 -10.69
CA HIS A 334 18.18 13.96 -10.65
C HIS A 334 19.21 15.08 -10.79
N TYR A 335 20.35 14.98 -10.11
CA TYR A 335 21.41 15.99 -10.20
C TYR A 335 22.17 15.96 -11.53
N LYS A 336 22.41 14.78 -12.12
CA LYS A 336 23.16 14.63 -13.39
C LYS A 336 22.37 15.08 -14.62
N GLU A 337 21.06 14.83 -14.64
CA GLU A 337 20.21 15.09 -15.82
C GLU A 337 19.59 16.50 -15.82
N ALA A 338 19.72 17.25 -14.73
CA ALA A 338 19.23 18.62 -14.66
C ALA A 338 20.09 19.56 -15.49
N LYS A 339 19.47 20.45 -16.26
CA LYS A 339 20.19 21.47 -17.04
C LYS A 339 20.79 22.59 -16.18
N ASN A 340 20.23 22.80 -14.99
CA ASN A 340 20.72 23.74 -13.99
C ASN A 340 21.11 22.96 -12.73
N GLU A 341 22.36 23.11 -12.26
CA GLU A 341 22.87 22.39 -11.09
C GLU A 341 22.34 22.95 -9.76
N SER A 342 21.92 24.22 -9.72
CA SER A 342 21.29 24.84 -8.55
C SER A 342 19.76 24.58 -8.53
N ASP A 343 19.23 24.19 -7.37
CA ASP A 343 17.79 24.07 -7.08
C ASP A 343 17.00 22.99 -7.87
N VAL A 344 17.66 21.88 -8.25
CA VAL A 344 17.04 20.74 -8.95
C VAL A 344 15.80 20.18 -8.22
N LEU A 345 15.95 19.80 -6.95
CA LEU A 345 14.88 19.11 -6.21
C LEU A 345 13.63 19.99 -6.00
N PRO A 346 13.74 21.28 -5.60
CA PRO A 346 12.58 22.18 -5.55
C PRO A 346 11.81 22.28 -6.87
N LEU A 347 12.50 22.37 -8.01
CA LEU A 347 11.87 22.46 -9.33
C LEU A 347 11.14 21.16 -9.70
N ILE A 348 11.76 20.01 -9.42
CA ILE A 348 11.13 18.69 -9.61
C ILE A 348 9.87 18.59 -8.75
N LEU A 349 9.96 18.92 -7.45
CA LEU A 349 8.82 18.87 -6.54
C LEU A 349 7.67 19.81 -6.97
N SER A 350 8.00 21.00 -7.47
CA SER A 350 7.01 21.95 -8.00
C SER A 350 6.29 21.38 -9.22
N THR A 351 7.02 20.73 -10.13
CA THR A 351 6.45 20.07 -11.31
C THR A 351 5.57 18.88 -10.90
N GLN A 352 6.01 18.08 -9.93
CA GLN A 352 5.21 16.98 -9.39
C GLN A 352 3.89 17.48 -8.80
N ALA A 353 3.92 18.61 -8.06
CA ALA A 353 2.70 19.24 -7.54
C ALA A 353 1.77 19.71 -8.68
N ALA A 354 2.31 20.40 -9.70
CA ALA A 354 1.52 20.85 -10.84
C ALA A 354 0.87 19.70 -11.62
N LEU A 355 1.54 18.55 -11.75
CA LEU A 355 0.99 17.35 -12.36
C LEU A 355 -0.17 16.77 -11.52
N PHE A 356 -0.06 16.74 -10.19
CA PHE A 356 -1.17 16.34 -9.33
C PHE A 356 -2.36 17.30 -9.39
N ASP A 357 -2.11 18.61 -9.50
CA ASP A 357 -3.17 19.61 -9.65
C ASP A 357 -4.03 19.36 -10.90
N VAL A 358 -3.46 18.84 -11.98
CA VAL A 358 -4.22 18.41 -13.16
C VAL A 358 -5.25 17.35 -12.80
N ILE A 359 -4.90 16.38 -11.94
CA ILE A 359 -5.83 15.33 -11.49
C ILE A 359 -7.00 15.98 -10.72
N ASP A 360 -6.69 16.85 -9.77
CA ASP A 360 -7.70 17.45 -8.90
C ASP A 360 -8.66 18.37 -9.66
N VAL A 361 -8.14 19.17 -10.60
CA VAL A 361 -8.96 19.99 -11.50
C VAL A 361 -9.83 19.09 -12.38
N SER A 362 -9.26 18.03 -12.95
CA SER A 362 -9.97 17.10 -13.83
C SER A 362 -11.11 16.38 -13.11
N LYS A 363 -10.86 15.92 -11.87
CA LYS A 363 -11.88 15.34 -11.00
C LYS A 363 -13.01 16.34 -10.78
N LYS A 364 -12.69 17.57 -10.32
CA LYS A 364 -13.71 18.60 -10.08
C LYS A 364 -14.57 18.86 -11.31
N GLN A 365 -13.97 18.98 -12.49
CA GLN A 365 -14.70 19.16 -13.75
C GLN A 365 -15.64 17.98 -14.03
N ALA A 366 -15.13 16.75 -13.95
CA ALA A 366 -15.92 15.54 -14.23
C ALA A 366 -17.06 15.29 -13.23
N PHE A 367 -16.89 15.70 -11.96
CA PHE A 367 -17.90 15.49 -10.90
C PHE A 367 -18.96 16.59 -10.83
N VAL A 368 -18.64 17.85 -11.18
CA VAL A 368 -19.58 18.97 -11.10
C VAL A 368 -20.44 19.07 -12.37
N THR A 369 -19.85 18.88 -13.55
CA THR A 369 -20.59 18.94 -14.82
C THR A 369 -19.94 17.98 -15.81
N PRO A 370 -20.52 16.80 -16.08
CA PRO A 370 -19.88 15.77 -16.90
C PRO A 370 -19.41 16.25 -18.29
N THR A 371 -20.11 17.20 -18.90
CA THR A 371 -19.75 17.81 -20.19
C THR A 371 -18.56 18.78 -20.15
N ALA A 372 -18.12 19.20 -18.95
CA ALA A 372 -17.03 20.16 -18.77
C ALA A 372 -15.63 19.52 -18.76
N PHE A 373 -15.52 18.21 -18.54
CA PHE A 373 -14.25 17.51 -18.62
C PHE A 373 -13.94 17.16 -20.07
N ASN A 374 -12.79 17.64 -20.55
CA ASN A 374 -12.25 17.34 -21.86
C ASN A 374 -10.84 16.77 -21.67
N VAL A 375 -10.67 15.48 -21.97
CA VAL A 375 -9.41 14.78 -21.74
C VAL A 375 -8.27 15.32 -22.61
N GLU A 376 -8.54 15.72 -23.85
CA GLU A 376 -7.53 16.26 -24.76
C GLU A 376 -6.95 17.56 -24.23
N LEU A 377 -7.81 18.43 -23.68
CA LEU A 377 -7.37 19.66 -23.02
C LEU A 377 -6.46 19.37 -21.81
N GLN A 378 -6.81 18.37 -20.99
CA GLN A 378 -5.97 18.02 -19.84
C GLN A 378 -4.64 17.40 -20.27
N LEU A 379 -4.64 16.52 -21.28
CA LEU A 379 -3.42 15.98 -21.86
C LEU A 379 -2.55 17.09 -22.46
N GLY A 380 -3.15 18.13 -23.06
CA GLY A 380 -2.45 19.33 -23.52
C GLY A 380 -1.72 20.07 -22.39
N LYS A 381 -2.39 20.24 -21.23
CA LYS A 381 -1.77 20.84 -20.04
C LYS A 381 -0.63 19.97 -19.50
N VAL A 382 -0.83 18.65 -19.41
CA VAL A 382 0.23 17.70 -19.02
C VAL A 382 1.42 17.88 -19.95
N ASN A 383 1.23 17.76 -21.26
CA ASN A 383 2.32 17.92 -22.24
C ASN A 383 3.04 19.26 -22.13
N HIS A 384 2.33 20.35 -21.80
CA HIS A 384 2.96 21.64 -21.56
C HIS A 384 3.89 21.60 -20.33
N ILE A 385 3.43 21.05 -19.21
CA ILE A 385 4.23 20.87 -17.98
C ILE A 385 5.46 19.99 -18.25
N LEU A 386 5.29 18.89 -18.99
CA LEU A 386 6.37 17.93 -19.22
C LEU A 386 7.52 18.48 -20.07
N LYS A 387 7.32 19.50 -20.92
CA LYS A 387 8.36 19.99 -21.84
C LYS A 387 9.60 20.55 -21.14
N THR A 388 9.41 21.21 -19.99
CA THR A 388 10.48 21.87 -19.23
C THR A 388 10.45 21.54 -17.73
N GLY A 389 9.56 20.65 -17.30
CA GLY A 389 9.30 20.35 -15.89
C GLY A 389 10.41 19.58 -15.17
N TYR A 390 11.45 19.13 -15.86
CA TYR A 390 12.57 18.44 -15.22
C TYR A 390 13.80 19.36 -15.15
N ALA A 391 13.69 20.39 -14.30
CA ALA A 391 14.71 21.43 -14.13
C ALA A 391 15.16 22.05 -15.47
N GLY A 392 14.20 22.39 -16.34
CA GLY A 392 14.46 22.97 -17.68
C GLY A 392 14.59 21.93 -18.80
N GLY A 393 14.57 20.64 -18.47
CA GLY A 393 14.52 19.52 -19.42
C GLY A 393 13.13 18.88 -19.53
N PRO A 394 12.95 17.96 -20.51
CA PRO A 394 11.74 17.17 -20.63
C PRO A 394 11.61 16.20 -19.45
N TRP A 395 10.38 16.05 -18.95
CA TRP A 395 10.05 15.12 -17.88
C TRP A 395 10.23 13.66 -18.33
N PRO A 396 10.95 12.82 -17.56
CA PRO A 396 11.07 11.41 -17.88
C PRO A 396 9.72 10.70 -17.83
N ASN A 397 9.33 10.02 -18.90
CA ASN A 397 8.01 9.38 -19.00
C ASN A 397 7.71 8.43 -17.83
N SER A 398 8.74 7.73 -17.34
CA SER A 398 8.61 6.74 -16.29
C SER A 398 8.67 7.29 -14.86
N LEU A 399 8.81 8.60 -14.70
CA LEU A 399 8.91 9.25 -13.39
C LEU A 399 7.52 9.66 -12.89
N GLU A 400 7.18 9.26 -11.67
CA GLU A 400 5.94 9.67 -11.01
C GLU A 400 5.94 11.18 -10.72
N PRO A 401 4.79 11.87 -10.85
CA PRO A 401 3.44 11.31 -10.91
C PRO A 401 2.86 11.12 -12.33
N LEU A 402 3.64 11.22 -13.41
CA LEU A 402 3.06 11.16 -14.77
C LEU A 402 2.25 9.87 -15.03
N PRO A 403 2.75 8.65 -14.75
CA PRO A 403 1.93 7.44 -14.88
C PRO A 403 0.64 7.52 -14.04
N THR A 404 0.70 8.03 -12.81
CA THR A 404 -0.46 8.25 -11.94
C THR A 404 -1.48 9.24 -12.53
N VAL A 405 -1.02 10.35 -13.13
CA VAL A 405 -1.88 11.32 -13.81
C VAL A 405 -2.62 10.67 -14.97
N LEU A 406 -1.91 9.92 -15.82
CA LEU A 406 -2.52 9.23 -16.96
C LEU A 406 -3.56 8.19 -16.51
N LYS A 407 -3.27 7.40 -15.46
CA LYS A 407 -4.22 6.45 -14.86
C LYS A 407 -5.49 7.15 -14.40
N ALA A 408 -5.35 8.30 -13.71
CA ALA A 408 -6.49 9.07 -13.23
C ALA A 408 -7.34 9.66 -14.38
N LEU A 409 -6.70 10.21 -15.41
CA LEU A 409 -7.40 10.72 -16.60
C LEU A 409 -8.16 9.61 -17.34
N ALA A 410 -7.55 8.43 -17.47
CA ALA A 410 -8.23 7.29 -18.10
C ALA A 410 -9.46 6.82 -17.31
N ALA A 411 -9.36 6.77 -15.98
CA ALA A 411 -10.51 6.43 -15.13
C ALA A 411 -11.65 7.47 -15.26
N LEU A 412 -11.33 8.74 -15.46
CA LEU A 412 -12.33 9.79 -15.73
C LEU A 412 -12.99 9.61 -17.11
N CYS A 413 -12.23 9.26 -18.16
CA CYS A 413 -12.79 8.92 -19.47
C CYS A 413 -13.77 7.75 -19.38
N GLU A 414 -13.38 6.67 -18.70
CA GLU A 414 -14.23 5.49 -18.53
C GLU A 414 -15.54 5.81 -17.81
N ARG A 415 -15.48 6.65 -16.77
CA ARG A 415 -16.67 7.13 -16.05
C ARG A 415 -17.63 7.92 -16.95
N GLN A 416 -17.13 8.54 -18.02
CA GLN A 416 -17.94 9.27 -19.00
C GLN A 416 -18.38 8.41 -20.19
N GLY A 417 -18.00 7.13 -20.22
CA GLY A 417 -18.28 6.23 -21.33
C GLY A 417 -17.29 6.35 -22.50
N ASP A 418 -16.22 7.14 -22.37
CA ASP A 418 -15.16 7.24 -23.38
C ASP A 418 -14.13 6.11 -23.22
N LEU A 419 -14.55 4.91 -23.62
CA LEU A 419 -13.75 3.69 -23.51
C LEU A 419 -12.48 3.74 -24.37
N ILE A 420 -12.54 4.40 -25.53
CA ILE A 420 -11.41 4.47 -26.46
C ILE A 420 -10.26 5.29 -25.88
N ASN A 421 -10.53 6.52 -25.43
CA ASN A 421 -9.49 7.33 -24.80
C ASN A 421 -9.03 6.72 -23.47
N SER A 422 -9.94 6.13 -22.69
CA SER A 422 -9.56 5.39 -21.47
C SER A 422 -8.49 4.35 -21.77
N ILE A 423 -8.75 3.42 -22.70
CA ILE A 423 -7.81 2.33 -23.03
C ILE A 423 -6.50 2.89 -23.60
N LYS A 424 -6.59 3.85 -24.52
CA LYS A 424 -5.42 4.50 -25.12
C LYS A 424 -4.50 5.12 -24.05
N ILE A 425 -5.08 5.83 -23.08
CA ILE A 425 -4.33 6.48 -22.01
C ILE A 425 -3.83 5.47 -20.99
N ARG A 426 -4.61 4.43 -20.63
CA ARG A 426 -4.14 3.33 -19.75
C ARG A 426 -2.92 2.63 -20.34
N ILE A 427 -2.93 2.35 -21.64
CA ILE A 427 -1.79 1.72 -22.32
C ILE A 427 -0.52 2.58 -22.15
N LYS A 428 -0.62 3.89 -22.39
CA LYS A 428 0.51 4.81 -22.14
C LYS A 428 0.97 4.78 -20.69
N ALA A 429 0.04 4.84 -19.74
CA ALA A 429 0.37 4.86 -18.32
C ALA A 429 1.09 3.59 -17.85
N LEU A 430 0.63 2.42 -18.32
CA LEU A 430 1.23 1.12 -18.02
C LEU A 430 2.59 0.96 -18.69
N ALA A 431 2.72 1.40 -19.94
CA ALA A 431 3.99 1.42 -20.66
C ALA A 431 5.04 2.29 -19.95
N PHE A 432 4.61 3.40 -19.34
CA PHE A 432 5.50 4.28 -18.59
C PHE A 432 5.76 3.79 -17.16
N THR A 433 5.00 2.84 -16.64
CA THR A 433 5.22 2.32 -15.28
C THR A 433 6.49 1.45 -15.23
N LYS A 434 7.53 1.94 -14.55
CA LYS A 434 8.84 1.27 -14.43
C LYS A 434 8.78 0.01 -13.56
N TRP A 435 8.05 0.06 -12.44
CA TRP A 435 8.02 -1.02 -11.45
C TRP A 435 6.83 -1.96 -11.65
N ARG A 436 7.02 -2.99 -12.48
CA ARG A 436 5.99 -3.97 -12.86
C ARG A 436 5.97 -5.26 -12.01
N LYS A 437 6.72 -5.27 -10.90
CA LYS A 437 6.86 -6.44 -10.01
C LYS A 437 6.28 -6.21 -8.61
N GLY A 438 5.53 -5.12 -8.41
CA GLY A 438 4.93 -4.75 -7.13
C GLY A 438 3.41 -4.89 -7.14
N LEU A 439 2.80 -4.86 -5.95
CA LEU A 439 1.34 -4.80 -5.79
C LEU A 439 0.68 -3.64 -6.54
N PRO A 440 1.24 -2.40 -6.61
CA PRO A 440 0.64 -1.33 -7.41
C PRO A 440 0.40 -1.73 -8.87
N TRP A 441 1.33 -2.51 -9.44
CA TRP A 441 1.22 -2.97 -10.82
C TRP A 441 0.10 -4.00 -11.03
N SER A 442 -0.08 -4.95 -10.11
CA SER A 442 -1.20 -5.91 -10.23
C SER A 442 -2.54 -5.20 -10.22
N GLU A 443 -2.66 -4.10 -9.48
CA GLU A 443 -3.85 -3.28 -9.46
C GLU A 443 -4.07 -2.54 -10.78
N ASP A 444 -3.04 -1.88 -11.29
CA ASP A 444 -3.14 -1.20 -12.58
C ASP A 444 -3.51 -2.16 -13.72
N LEU A 445 -3.03 -3.41 -13.64
CA LEU A 445 -3.46 -4.48 -14.54
C LEU A 445 -4.92 -4.90 -14.34
N ILE A 446 -5.42 -4.96 -13.09
CA ILE A 446 -6.84 -5.24 -12.82
C ILE A 446 -7.75 -4.24 -13.55
N ASP A 447 -7.48 -2.94 -13.43
CA ASP A 447 -8.29 -1.95 -14.13
C ASP A 447 -8.20 -2.13 -15.64
N PHE A 448 -6.99 -2.37 -16.16
CA PHE A 448 -6.78 -2.50 -17.59
C PHE A 448 -7.50 -3.71 -18.18
N VAL A 449 -7.46 -4.87 -17.51
CA VAL A 449 -8.19 -6.05 -17.97
C VAL A 449 -9.70 -5.83 -17.91
N LEU A 450 -10.22 -5.07 -16.95
CA LEU A 450 -11.64 -4.76 -16.87
C LEU A 450 -12.09 -3.74 -17.92
N SER A 451 -11.28 -2.72 -18.21
CA SER A 451 -11.54 -1.81 -19.34
C SER A 451 -11.54 -2.57 -20.67
N LEU A 452 -10.60 -3.50 -20.87
CA LEU A 452 -10.55 -4.35 -22.06
C LEU A 452 -11.72 -5.35 -22.12
N SER A 453 -12.12 -5.94 -20.99
CA SER A 453 -13.32 -6.78 -20.91
C SER A 453 -14.55 -5.98 -21.36
N THR A 454 -14.72 -4.77 -20.83
CA THR A 454 -15.82 -3.87 -21.22
C THR A 454 -15.80 -3.55 -22.72
N LEU A 455 -14.64 -3.25 -23.29
CA LEU A 455 -14.50 -2.99 -24.72
C LEU A 455 -14.88 -4.21 -25.58
N THR A 456 -14.43 -5.40 -25.16
CA THR A 456 -14.57 -6.62 -25.97
C THR A 456 -15.98 -7.21 -25.88
N MET A 457 -16.75 -6.92 -24.84
CA MET A 457 -18.15 -7.36 -24.68
C MET A 457 -19.12 -6.75 -25.71
N PHE A 458 -18.82 -5.57 -26.26
CA PHE A 458 -19.75 -4.86 -27.16
C PHE A 458 -19.16 -4.60 -28.56
N PRO A 459 -18.80 -5.65 -29.35
CA PRO A 459 -18.09 -5.50 -30.63
C PRO A 459 -18.80 -4.60 -31.65
N SER A 460 -20.12 -4.49 -31.55
CA SER A 460 -20.95 -3.73 -32.49
C SER A 460 -21.20 -2.27 -32.08
N HIS A 461 -20.62 -1.81 -30.97
CA HIS A 461 -20.82 -0.45 -30.45
C HIS A 461 -20.36 0.60 -31.48
N PRO A 462 -21.13 1.68 -31.73
CA PRO A 462 -20.80 2.68 -32.76
C PRO A 462 -19.40 3.27 -32.63
N SER A 463 -18.95 3.54 -31.41
CA SER A 463 -17.59 4.06 -31.12
C SER A 463 -16.44 3.12 -31.52
N LEU A 464 -16.74 1.85 -31.83
CA LEU A 464 -15.76 0.84 -32.28
C LEU A 464 -15.73 0.65 -33.79
N ARG A 465 -16.50 1.42 -34.56
CA ARG A 465 -16.54 1.34 -36.03
C ARG A 465 -15.46 2.18 -36.72
N ASP A 466 -14.63 2.89 -35.95
CA ASP A 466 -13.52 3.66 -36.48
C ASP A 466 -12.44 2.74 -37.07
N THR A 467 -12.15 2.94 -38.36
CA THR A 467 -11.12 2.20 -39.11
C THR A 467 -9.70 2.41 -38.60
N SER A 468 -9.47 3.44 -37.79
CA SER A 468 -8.18 3.70 -37.16
C SER A 468 -7.87 2.75 -35.99
N LEU A 469 -8.89 2.03 -35.49
CA LEU A 469 -8.76 1.14 -34.35
C LEU A 469 -8.12 -0.21 -34.75
N PRO A 470 -7.33 -0.82 -33.84
CA PRO A 470 -6.98 -2.23 -33.93
C PRO A 470 -8.24 -3.10 -34.08
N LYS A 471 -8.08 -4.26 -34.70
CA LYS A 471 -9.17 -5.21 -34.89
C LYS A 471 -9.67 -5.67 -33.52
N HIS A 472 -10.98 -5.90 -33.41
CA HIS A 472 -11.59 -6.42 -32.17
C HIS A 472 -10.90 -7.68 -31.63
N LYS A 473 -10.48 -8.59 -32.53
CA LYS A 473 -9.70 -9.79 -32.16
C LYS A 473 -8.36 -9.47 -31.50
N GLU A 474 -7.70 -8.38 -31.88
CA GLU A 474 -6.44 -7.95 -31.27
C GLU A 474 -6.68 -7.47 -29.83
N PHE A 475 -7.78 -6.74 -29.59
CA PHE A 475 -8.22 -6.39 -28.24
C PHE A 475 -8.56 -7.62 -27.39
N GLN A 476 -9.24 -8.63 -27.97
CA GLN A 476 -9.49 -9.90 -27.28
C GLN A 476 -8.20 -10.66 -26.93
N ASP A 477 -7.23 -10.68 -27.84
CA ASP A 477 -5.94 -11.35 -27.62
C ASP A 477 -5.18 -10.69 -26.46
N ILE A 478 -5.11 -9.35 -26.43
CA ILE A 478 -4.43 -8.65 -25.33
C ILE A 478 -5.22 -8.76 -24.02
N PHE A 479 -6.55 -8.75 -24.06
CA PHE A 479 -7.39 -8.93 -22.87
C PHE A 479 -7.09 -10.26 -22.18
N ILE A 480 -7.21 -11.37 -22.90
CA ILE A 480 -7.01 -12.69 -22.31
C ILE A 480 -5.55 -12.92 -21.90
N GLY A 481 -4.59 -12.32 -22.62
CA GLY A 481 -3.18 -12.36 -22.28
C GLY A 481 -2.86 -11.62 -20.98
N HIS A 482 -3.32 -10.38 -20.83
CA HIS A 482 -3.11 -9.60 -19.60
C HIS A 482 -3.89 -10.17 -18.41
N LEU A 483 -5.07 -10.75 -18.62
CA LEU A 483 -5.79 -11.46 -17.56
C LEU A 483 -5.03 -12.71 -17.09
N HIS A 484 -4.37 -13.42 -18.01
CA HIS A 484 -3.49 -14.55 -17.65
C HIS A 484 -2.25 -14.11 -16.87
N ILE A 485 -1.62 -13.01 -17.28
CA ILE A 485 -0.46 -12.41 -16.59
C ILE A 485 -0.86 -11.93 -15.19
N LEU A 486 -1.99 -11.22 -15.07
CA LEU A 486 -2.53 -10.77 -13.80
C LEU A 486 -2.73 -11.93 -12.83
N HIS A 487 -3.35 -13.04 -13.28
CA HIS A 487 -3.51 -14.23 -12.46
C HIS A 487 -2.16 -14.78 -11.97
N GLY A 488 -1.14 -14.84 -12.84
CA GLY A 488 0.22 -15.24 -12.47
C GLY A 488 0.85 -14.34 -11.41
N ILE A 489 0.68 -13.03 -11.53
CA ILE A 489 1.17 -12.06 -10.55
C ILE A 489 0.46 -12.22 -9.20
N LEU A 490 -0.87 -12.42 -9.21
CA LEU A 490 -1.65 -12.59 -7.98
C LEU A 490 -1.33 -13.89 -7.25
N LEU A 491 -0.90 -14.95 -7.95
CA LEU A 491 -0.38 -16.16 -7.31
C LEU A 491 0.86 -15.86 -6.46
N ASN A 492 1.76 -14.98 -6.93
CA ASN A 492 2.94 -14.60 -6.16
C ASN A 492 2.60 -13.74 -4.95
N PHE A 493 1.59 -12.86 -5.06
CA PHE A 493 1.24 -11.93 -3.99
C PHE A 493 0.27 -12.48 -2.95
N TYR A 494 -0.75 -13.22 -3.35
CA TYR A 494 -1.81 -13.70 -2.46
C TYR A 494 -1.85 -15.23 -2.36
N GLY A 495 -1.05 -15.93 -3.16
CA GLY A 495 -1.07 -17.39 -3.22
C GLY A 495 -2.30 -17.94 -3.94
N PRO A 496 -2.36 -19.28 -4.13
CA PRO A 496 -3.50 -19.94 -4.78
C PRO A 496 -4.78 -19.93 -3.95
N GLN A 497 -4.66 -19.79 -2.62
CA GLN A 497 -5.80 -19.70 -1.69
C GLN A 497 -6.22 -18.25 -1.41
N GLY A 498 -5.54 -17.27 -2.00
CA GLY A 498 -5.89 -15.86 -1.85
C GLY A 498 -7.23 -15.57 -2.52
N ARG A 499 -8.12 -14.87 -1.81
CA ARG A 499 -9.46 -14.51 -2.33
C ARG A 499 -9.38 -13.82 -3.69
N THR A 500 -8.55 -12.79 -3.81
CA THR A 500 -8.34 -12.03 -5.06
C THR A 500 -7.83 -12.93 -6.18
N THR A 501 -6.89 -13.84 -5.89
CA THR A 501 -6.40 -14.82 -6.86
C THR A 501 -7.53 -15.73 -7.35
N GLY A 502 -8.36 -16.24 -6.43
CA GLY A 502 -9.49 -17.12 -6.76
C GLY A 502 -10.55 -16.44 -7.64
N ILE A 503 -10.86 -15.17 -7.35
CA ILE A 503 -11.79 -14.37 -8.18
C ILE A 503 -11.24 -14.20 -9.60
N VAL A 504 -9.99 -13.77 -9.73
CA VAL A 504 -9.36 -13.58 -11.04
C VAL A 504 -9.17 -14.90 -11.78
N HIS A 505 -8.88 -15.99 -11.07
CA HIS A 505 -8.79 -17.32 -11.65
C HIS A 505 -10.13 -17.74 -12.26
N THR A 506 -11.21 -17.62 -11.50
CA THR A 506 -12.56 -17.97 -11.95
C THR A 506 -12.95 -17.17 -13.20
N PHE A 507 -12.71 -15.86 -13.17
CA PHE A 507 -12.96 -14.98 -14.31
C PHE A 507 -12.11 -15.38 -15.53
N LEU A 508 -10.83 -15.67 -15.35
CA LEU A 508 -9.96 -16.16 -16.42
C LEU A 508 -10.46 -17.45 -17.07
N GLN A 509 -10.98 -18.40 -16.29
CA GLN A 509 -11.53 -19.64 -16.87
C GLN A 509 -12.80 -19.39 -17.69
N GLN A 510 -13.68 -18.52 -17.21
CA GLN A 510 -14.89 -18.12 -17.94
C GLN A 510 -14.52 -17.46 -19.29
N GLU A 511 -13.61 -16.49 -19.26
CA GLU A 511 -13.19 -15.78 -20.48
C GLU A 511 -12.39 -16.66 -21.45
N LYS A 512 -11.62 -17.64 -20.94
CA LYS A 512 -10.99 -18.66 -21.79
C LYS A 512 -12.02 -19.50 -22.54
N GLY A 513 -13.15 -19.85 -21.92
CA GLY A 513 -14.22 -20.59 -22.58
C GLY A 513 -14.86 -19.83 -23.73
N ASN A 514 -14.88 -18.49 -23.65
CA ASN A 514 -15.44 -17.60 -24.67
C ASN A 514 -14.43 -17.18 -25.75
N TYR A 515 -13.14 -17.51 -25.58
CA TYR A 515 -12.05 -17.05 -26.44
C TYR A 515 -11.78 -18.00 -27.61
N ASN A 516 -12.02 -17.53 -28.83
CA ASN A 516 -11.88 -18.31 -30.08
C ASN A 516 -10.45 -18.30 -30.67
N GLY A 517 -9.41 -18.15 -29.84
CA GLY A 517 -8.00 -18.13 -30.27
C GLY A 517 -7.16 -19.27 -29.67
N PRO A 518 -5.83 -19.27 -29.90
CA PRO A 518 -4.94 -20.26 -29.31
C PRO A 518 -4.98 -20.21 -27.78
N VAL A 519 -4.89 -21.35 -27.11
CA VAL A 519 -4.99 -21.41 -25.64
C VAL A 519 -3.89 -20.58 -24.97
N PRO A 520 -4.22 -19.69 -24.01
CA PRO A 520 -3.22 -18.93 -23.25
C PRO A 520 -2.16 -19.82 -22.62
N GLY A 521 -0.90 -19.40 -22.72
CA GLY A 521 0.28 -20.16 -22.27
C GLY A 521 0.96 -21.01 -23.35
N THR A 522 0.30 -21.25 -24.49
CA THR A 522 0.91 -21.96 -25.64
C THR A 522 1.86 -21.07 -26.45
N ARG A 523 2.81 -21.67 -27.18
CA ARG A 523 3.68 -20.94 -28.12
C ARG A 523 2.90 -20.20 -29.20
N ALA A 524 1.80 -20.80 -29.68
CA ALA A 524 0.92 -20.18 -30.67
C ALA A 524 0.24 -18.93 -30.10
N PHE A 525 -0.26 -19.00 -28.87
CA PHE A 525 -0.83 -17.83 -28.19
C PHE A 525 0.21 -16.74 -28.00
N ARG A 526 1.41 -17.07 -27.48
CA ARG A 526 2.48 -16.08 -27.26
C ARG A 526 2.81 -15.28 -28.53
N ARG A 527 2.92 -15.96 -29.69
CA ARG A 527 3.16 -15.29 -30.98
C ARG A 527 2.02 -14.36 -31.37
N ARG A 528 0.78 -14.82 -31.25
CA ARG A 528 -0.41 -14.03 -31.60
C ARG A 528 -0.59 -12.84 -30.65
N PHE A 529 -0.48 -13.07 -29.35
CA PHE A 529 -0.50 -12.02 -28.33
C PHE A 529 0.55 -10.95 -28.60
N LYS A 530 1.79 -11.34 -28.91
CA LYS A 530 2.87 -10.39 -29.24
C LYS A 530 2.49 -9.49 -30.42
N ALA A 531 2.02 -10.06 -31.52
CA ALA A 531 1.61 -9.29 -32.70
C ALA A 531 0.42 -8.35 -32.41
N SER A 532 -0.59 -8.84 -31.68
CA SER A 532 -1.75 -8.01 -31.28
C SER A 532 -1.33 -6.89 -30.32
N GLN A 533 -0.43 -7.18 -29.37
CA GLN A 533 0.14 -6.19 -28.47
C GLN A 533 0.90 -5.09 -29.23
N GLU A 534 1.75 -5.46 -30.18
CA GLU A 534 2.49 -4.52 -31.03
C GLU A 534 1.56 -3.53 -31.74
N ASN A 535 0.49 -4.04 -32.35
CA ASN A 535 -0.48 -3.22 -33.06
C ASN A 535 -1.24 -2.28 -32.12
N VAL A 536 -1.65 -2.77 -30.95
CA VAL A 536 -2.39 -1.97 -29.96
C VAL A 536 -1.49 -0.92 -29.30
N LEU A 537 -0.22 -1.24 -29.00
CA LEU A 537 0.76 -0.27 -28.50
C LEU A 537 1.01 0.84 -29.53
N LYS A 538 1.23 0.46 -30.79
CA LYS A 538 1.44 1.42 -31.89
C LYS A 538 0.24 2.36 -32.06
N TRP A 539 -0.98 1.82 -32.03
CA TRP A 539 -2.20 2.62 -32.06
C TRP A 539 -2.30 3.59 -30.88
N ALA A 540 -1.87 3.16 -29.69
CA ALA A 540 -1.81 4.01 -28.53
C ALA A 540 -0.68 5.07 -28.58
N GLY A 541 0.20 5.03 -29.57
CA GLY A 541 1.36 5.91 -29.67
C GLY A 541 2.44 5.57 -28.64
N VAL A 542 2.60 4.29 -28.32
CA VAL A 542 3.60 3.75 -27.41
C VAL A 542 4.59 2.91 -28.21
N ASP A 543 5.88 3.17 -28.00
CA ASP A 543 6.94 2.32 -28.54
C ASP A 543 6.88 0.92 -27.89
N GLN A 544 7.00 -0.12 -28.68
CA GLN A 544 6.95 -1.51 -28.22
C GLN A 544 8.01 -1.79 -27.13
N GLU A 545 9.19 -1.18 -27.22
CA GLU A 545 10.27 -1.41 -26.26
C GLU A 545 9.89 -0.98 -24.84
N LEU A 546 9.00 0.02 -24.70
CA LEU A 546 8.52 0.51 -23.41
C LEU A 546 7.61 -0.51 -22.71
N TRP A 547 6.96 -1.40 -23.45
CA TRP A 547 6.11 -2.44 -22.87
C TRP A 547 6.27 -3.79 -23.53
N THR A 548 7.42 -4.40 -23.23
CA THR A 548 7.63 -5.82 -23.50
C THR A 548 6.97 -6.66 -22.40
N VAL A 549 6.26 -7.69 -22.83
CA VAL A 549 5.64 -8.70 -21.98
C VAL A 549 6.34 -10.02 -22.28
N GLU A 550 7.03 -10.57 -21.27
CA GLU A 550 7.80 -11.81 -21.39
C GLU A 550 6.93 -13.07 -21.31
#